data_AF-A0AAW0JPK2-F1
#
_entry.id   AF-A0AAW0JPK2-F1
#
_cell.length_a   1.000
_cell.length_b   1.000
_cell.length_c   1.000
_cell.angle_alpha   90.00
_cell.angle_beta   90.00
_cell.angle_gamma   90.00
#
_symmetry.space_group_name_H-M   'P 1'
#
loop_
_entity.id
_entity.type
_entity.pdbx_description
1 polymer ?
#
loop_
_entity_poly.entity_id
_entity_poly.type
_entity_poly.pdbx_seq_one_letter_code
_entity_poly.pdbx_strand_id
1 'polypeptide(L)'
;MPKGKKAKGKKVAQAPAVVKKQEAKKVVNPLFGKRPKNFGIEQDIQPKSDLTCFFTQALDRQTATQLLKLAHKYRPETKQEKKQRLLARAEKKAAGKGDVPTKRPPVLQRALEDKGALAKLVEAISTNYNDRYDEIHRHWGGNVLGPKSMARIAKLEKAKAKELTTKLG
;
A
#
# COMPACT_ATOMS: atom_id res chain seq x y z
N MET A 1 -37.17 -75.58 -1.03
CA MET A 1 -35.74 -75.26 -0.93
C MET A 1 -35.11 -75.33 -2.32
N PRO A 2 -34.61 -74.22 -2.87
CA PRO A 2 -34.06 -74.14 -4.23
C PRO A 2 -32.55 -74.46 -4.25
N LYS A 3 -32.06 -75.15 -5.30
CA LYS A 3 -30.62 -75.26 -5.58
C LYS A 3 -30.28 -74.51 -6.88
N GLY A 4 -29.32 -73.59 -6.76
CA GLY A 4 -29.09 -72.46 -7.65
C GLY A 4 -28.51 -72.78 -9.03
N LYS A 5 -28.86 -71.91 -9.99
CA LYS A 5 -28.30 -71.81 -11.34
C LYS A 5 -26.82 -71.40 -11.27
N LYS A 6 -25.94 -72.16 -11.94
CA LYS A 6 -24.54 -71.77 -12.17
C LYS A 6 -24.50 -70.57 -13.12
N ALA A 7 -23.88 -69.47 -12.66
CA ALA A 7 -23.68 -68.26 -13.44
C ALA A 7 -22.66 -68.50 -14.58
N LYS A 8 -23.05 -68.13 -15.80
CA LYS A 8 -22.16 -68.00 -16.97
C LYS A 8 -21.03 -67.02 -16.63
N GLY A 9 -19.78 -67.45 -16.80
CA GLY A 9 -18.60 -66.62 -16.64
C GLY A 9 -18.67 -65.35 -17.50
N LYS A 10 -18.50 -64.20 -16.86
CA LYS A 10 -18.48 -62.88 -17.50
C LYS A 10 -17.12 -62.72 -18.18
N LYS A 11 -17.07 -62.82 -19.51
CA LYS A 11 -15.88 -62.56 -20.32
C LYS A 11 -15.55 -61.07 -20.18
N VAL A 12 -14.49 -60.73 -19.46
CA VAL A 12 -14.04 -59.35 -19.27
C VAL A 12 -13.53 -58.83 -20.60
N ALA A 13 -14.10 -57.73 -21.09
CA ALA A 13 -13.59 -57.03 -22.26
C ALA A 13 -12.20 -56.46 -21.95
N GLN A 14 -11.25 -56.63 -22.87
CA GLN A 14 -9.92 -56.05 -22.75
C GLN A 14 -10.06 -54.51 -22.79
N ALA A 15 -9.50 -53.82 -21.80
CA ALA A 15 -9.55 -52.35 -21.73
C ALA A 15 -8.89 -51.73 -22.97
N PRO A 16 -9.44 -50.63 -23.54
CA PRO A 16 -8.81 -49.97 -24.66
C PRO A 16 -7.40 -49.52 -24.26
N ALA A 17 -6.41 -49.88 -25.08
CA ALA A 17 -5.02 -49.49 -24.87
C ALA A 17 -4.96 -47.96 -24.72
N VAL A 18 -4.35 -47.50 -23.62
CA VAL A 18 -4.04 -46.09 -23.40
C VAL A 18 -3.10 -45.65 -24.52
N VAL A 19 -3.65 -45.02 -25.56
CA VAL A 19 -2.87 -44.28 -26.54
C VAL A 19 -2.25 -43.14 -25.77
N LYS A 20 -0.97 -43.28 -25.44
CA LYS A 20 -0.13 -42.20 -24.91
C LYS A 20 -0.29 -41.02 -25.86
N LYS A 21 -1.01 -39.98 -25.45
CA LYS A 21 -1.03 -38.70 -26.16
C LYS A 21 0.43 -38.27 -26.25
N GLN A 22 1.01 -38.37 -27.44
CA GLN A 22 2.32 -37.80 -27.69
C GLN A 22 2.17 -36.30 -27.48
N GLU A 23 2.76 -35.78 -26.40
CA GLU A 23 2.94 -34.34 -26.25
C GLU A 23 3.67 -33.85 -27.48
N ALA A 24 3.03 -32.94 -28.22
CA ALA A 24 3.69 -32.25 -29.31
C ALA A 24 4.95 -31.60 -28.75
N LYS A 25 6.13 -32.07 -29.18
CA LYS A 25 7.40 -31.42 -28.88
C LYS A 25 7.26 -29.97 -29.33
N LYS A 26 7.24 -29.04 -28.38
CA LYS A 26 7.16 -27.61 -28.65
C LYS A 26 8.35 -27.29 -29.56
N VAL A 27 8.08 -26.88 -30.81
CA VAL A 27 9.12 -26.48 -31.76
C VAL A 27 9.82 -25.25 -31.15
N VAL A 28 10.97 -25.47 -30.52
CA VAL A 28 11.76 -24.39 -29.93
C VAL A 28 12.55 -23.76 -31.07
N ASN A 29 12.19 -22.53 -31.43
CA ASN A 29 12.90 -21.79 -32.46
C ASN A 29 14.34 -21.52 -31.97
N PRO A 30 15.38 -21.93 -32.71
CA PRO A 30 16.78 -21.80 -32.28
C PRO A 30 17.24 -20.35 -32.16
N LEU A 31 16.49 -19.39 -32.74
CA LEU A 31 16.75 -17.96 -32.60
C LEU A 31 16.35 -17.39 -31.22
N PHE A 32 15.52 -18.11 -30.45
CA PHE A 32 15.10 -17.67 -29.12
C PHE A 32 15.95 -18.33 -28.02
N GLY A 33 16.99 -17.62 -27.57
CA GLY A 33 17.77 -17.97 -26.38
C GLY A 33 17.26 -17.27 -25.12
N LYS A 34 17.43 -17.90 -23.95
CA LYS A 34 17.21 -17.23 -22.64
C LYS A 34 18.33 -16.20 -22.43
N ARG A 35 17.96 -14.93 -22.24
CA ARG A 35 18.89 -13.83 -21.89
C ARG A 35 18.53 -13.26 -20.52
N PRO A 36 18.93 -13.92 -19.41
CA PRO A 36 18.69 -13.38 -18.08
C PRO A 36 19.52 -12.11 -17.87
N LYS A 37 18.92 -11.07 -17.26
CA LYS A 37 19.62 -9.86 -16.81
C LYS A 37 20.02 -10.01 -15.35
N ASN A 38 21.18 -9.48 -14.98
CA ASN A 38 21.70 -9.47 -13.62
C ASN A 38 21.49 -8.10 -12.99
N PHE A 39 20.65 -8.02 -11.95
CA PHE A 39 20.30 -6.76 -11.27
C PHE A 39 21.09 -6.54 -9.97
N GLY A 40 22.25 -7.18 -9.82
CA GLY A 40 23.20 -6.90 -8.75
C GLY A 40 23.77 -5.47 -8.82
N ILE A 41 24.46 -5.05 -7.76
CA ILE A 41 25.11 -3.74 -7.69
C ILE A 41 26.12 -3.61 -8.85
N GLU A 42 26.09 -2.49 -9.57
CA GLU A 42 26.94 -2.19 -10.74
C GLU A 42 26.79 -3.11 -11.97
N GLN A 43 25.65 -3.81 -12.11
CA GLN A 43 25.37 -4.69 -13.26
C GLN A 43 24.35 -4.04 -14.22
N ASP A 44 23.34 -4.79 -14.69
CA ASP A 44 22.30 -4.25 -15.56
C ASP A 44 21.46 -3.18 -14.84
N ILE A 45 20.88 -2.26 -15.63
CA ILE A 45 19.96 -1.24 -15.12
C ILE A 45 18.82 -1.92 -14.36
N GLN A 46 18.61 -1.49 -13.11
CA GLN A 46 17.53 -2.00 -12.25
C GLN A 46 16.17 -1.83 -12.95
N PRO A 47 15.28 -2.84 -12.87
CA PRO A 47 13.95 -2.73 -13.44
C PRO A 47 13.14 -1.67 -12.68
N LYS A 48 12.11 -1.12 -13.30
CA LYS A 48 11.14 -0.26 -12.61
C LYS A 48 10.47 -1.08 -11.51
N SER A 49 10.80 -0.80 -10.25
CA SER A 49 10.14 -1.36 -9.07
C SER A 49 8.88 -0.55 -8.74
N ASP A 50 7.97 -1.17 -7.99
CA ASP A 50 6.82 -0.47 -7.44
C ASP A 50 7.28 0.54 -6.38
N LEU A 51 7.28 1.82 -6.74
CA LEU A 51 7.66 2.93 -5.87
C LEU A 51 6.55 3.28 -4.84
N THR A 52 5.43 2.55 -4.81
CA THR A 52 4.37 2.76 -3.81
C THR A 52 4.90 2.54 -2.38
N CYS A 53 6.03 1.83 -2.22
CA CYS A 53 6.70 1.65 -0.93
C CYS A 53 7.20 2.96 -0.29
N PHE A 54 7.45 4.02 -1.08
CA PHE A 54 7.88 5.33 -0.56
C PHE A 54 6.77 6.09 0.19
N PHE A 55 5.50 5.69 0.04
CA PHE A 55 4.35 6.33 0.70
C PHE A 55 3.65 5.44 1.74
N THR A 56 4.35 4.43 2.28
CA THR A 56 3.77 3.52 3.30
C THR A 56 3.74 4.12 4.71
N GLN A 57 4.64 5.07 5.02
CA GLN A 57 4.70 5.71 6.34
C GLN A 57 3.76 6.92 6.40
N ALA A 58 2.53 6.69 6.86
CA ALA A 58 1.51 7.73 7.03
C ALA A 58 1.54 8.35 8.44
N LEU A 59 1.03 9.59 8.54
CA LEU A 59 0.87 10.28 9.82
C LEU A 59 -0.18 9.55 10.66
N ASP A 60 0.03 9.49 11.97
CA ASP A 60 -0.93 8.83 12.86
C ASP A 60 -2.30 9.54 12.83
N ARG A 61 -3.35 8.77 13.13
CA ARG A 61 -4.73 9.23 13.04
C ARG A 61 -5.00 10.47 13.89
N GLN A 62 -4.43 10.54 15.09
CA GLN A 62 -4.73 11.61 16.03
C GLN A 62 -4.12 12.93 15.57
N THR A 63 -2.83 12.91 15.20
CA THR A 63 -2.14 14.08 14.65
C THR A 63 -2.78 14.52 13.32
N ALA A 64 -3.16 13.58 12.45
CA ALA A 64 -3.88 13.89 11.21
C ALA A 64 -5.22 14.60 11.47
N THR A 65 -6.01 14.14 12.46
CA THR A 65 -7.28 14.81 12.78
C THR A 65 -7.09 16.23 13.32
N GLN A 66 -6.04 16.47 14.11
CA GLN A 66 -5.72 17.81 14.60
C GLN A 66 -5.34 18.74 13.46
N LEU A 67 -4.50 18.26 12.53
CA LEU A 67 -4.10 18.99 11.34
C LEU A 67 -5.29 19.30 10.42
N LEU A 68 -6.18 18.34 10.18
CA LEU A 68 -7.35 18.54 9.33
C LEU A 68 -8.39 19.48 9.96
N LYS A 69 -8.58 19.44 11.27
CA LYS A 69 -9.43 20.42 11.99
C LYS A 69 -8.89 21.83 11.83
N LEU A 70 -7.58 22.00 11.96
CA LEU A 70 -6.92 23.29 11.74
C LEU A 70 -7.09 23.75 10.28
N ALA A 71 -6.90 22.84 9.32
CA ALA A 71 -7.07 23.13 7.91
C ALA A 71 -8.52 23.53 7.55
N HIS A 72 -9.51 22.90 8.19
CA HIS A 72 -10.92 23.22 7.99
C HIS A 72 -11.26 24.64 8.49
N LYS A 73 -10.65 25.09 9.59
CA LYS A 73 -10.83 26.45 10.11
C LYS A 73 -10.32 27.53 9.16
N TYR A 74 -9.24 27.25 8.43
CA TYR A 74 -8.62 28.17 7.47
C TYR A 74 -8.96 27.86 6.01
N ARG A 75 -10.09 27.19 5.79
CA ARG A 75 -10.56 26.84 4.45
C ARG A 75 -10.84 28.12 3.65
N PRO A 76 -10.36 28.21 2.40
CA PRO A 76 -10.64 29.36 1.54
C PRO A 76 -12.12 29.45 1.19
N GLU A 77 -12.60 30.66 0.92
CA GLU A 77 -13.98 30.93 0.54
C GLU A 77 -14.40 30.13 -0.71
N THR A 78 -15.63 29.60 -0.66
CA THR A 78 -16.29 29.00 -1.81
C THR A 78 -16.72 30.07 -2.82
N LYS A 79 -17.00 29.65 -4.06
CA LYS A 79 -17.46 30.58 -5.12
C LYS A 79 -18.75 31.31 -4.73
N GLN A 80 -19.64 30.66 -3.97
CA GLN A 80 -20.91 31.22 -3.52
C GLN A 80 -20.70 32.27 -2.41
N GLU A 81 -19.88 31.96 -1.40
CA GLU A 81 -19.52 32.91 -0.34
C GLU A 81 -18.79 34.13 -0.92
N LYS A 82 -17.89 33.92 -1.89
CA LYS A 82 -17.23 35.01 -2.60
C LYS A 82 -18.23 35.90 -3.34
N LYS A 83 -19.23 35.31 -4.01
CA LYS A 83 -20.31 36.07 -4.66
C LYS A 83 -21.10 36.90 -3.64
N GLN A 84 -21.51 36.30 -2.53
CA GLN A 84 -22.23 37.00 -1.45
C GLN A 84 -21.41 38.15 -0.86
N ARG A 85 -20.11 37.93 -0.62
CA ARG A 85 -19.19 38.98 -0.14
C ARG A 85 -19.09 40.16 -1.12
N LEU A 86 -19.03 39.88 -2.42
CA LEU A 86 -18.99 40.91 -3.45
C LEU A 86 -20.31 41.68 -3.53
N LEU A 87 -21.45 40.99 -3.44
CA LEU A 87 -22.77 41.61 -3.37
C LEU A 87 -22.89 42.52 -2.15
N ALA A 88 -22.55 42.03 -0.96
CA ALA A 88 -22.58 42.82 0.27
C ALA A 88 -21.65 44.04 0.23
N ARG A 89 -20.50 43.94 -0.45
CA ARG A 89 -19.61 45.09 -0.68
C ARG A 89 -20.23 46.10 -1.65
N ALA A 90 -20.87 45.63 -2.72
CA ALA A 90 -21.57 46.48 -3.67
C ALA A 90 -22.75 47.23 -3.02
N GLU A 91 -23.54 46.56 -2.19
CA GLU A 91 -24.63 47.17 -1.40
C GLU A 91 -24.12 48.24 -0.45
N LYS A 92 -23.04 47.96 0.30
CA LYS A 92 -22.42 48.95 1.21
C LYS A 92 -21.89 50.16 0.45
N LYS A 93 -21.33 49.95 -0.74
CA LYS A 93 -20.85 51.02 -1.63
C LYS A 93 -22.02 51.85 -2.18
N ALA A 94 -23.11 51.20 -2.56
CA ALA A 94 -24.34 51.87 -3.02
C ALA A 94 -24.98 52.70 -1.90
N ALA A 95 -24.89 52.26 -0.64
CA ALA A 95 -25.33 53.00 0.54
C ALA A 95 -24.41 54.18 0.94
N GLY A 96 -23.47 54.59 0.08
CA GLY A 96 -22.61 55.76 0.29
C GLY A 96 -21.43 55.55 1.24
N LYS A 97 -21.24 54.34 1.77
CA LYS A 97 -20.03 54.00 2.54
C LYS A 97 -18.90 53.74 1.54
N GLY A 98 -17.88 54.60 1.50
CA GLY A 98 -16.73 54.49 0.61
C GLY A 98 -15.98 53.15 0.72
N ASP A 99 -15.06 52.88 -0.22
CA ASP A 99 -14.35 51.60 -0.29
C ASP A 99 -13.26 51.49 0.80
N VAL A 100 -13.66 51.09 2.00
CA VAL A 100 -12.75 50.91 3.14
C VAL A 100 -11.87 49.67 2.92
N PRO A 101 -10.53 49.78 2.99
CA PRO A 101 -9.63 48.63 2.92
C PRO A 101 -9.92 47.60 4.02
N THR A 102 -10.55 46.49 3.64
CA THR A 102 -10.84 45.39 4.57
C THR A 102 -9.61 44.50 4.73
N LYS A 103 -9.29 44.09 5.97
CA LYS A 103 -8.22 43.13 6.23
C LYS A 103 -8.53 41.82 5.49
N ARG A 104 -7.53 41.30 4.76
CA ARG A 104 -7.68 40.03 4.03
C ARG A 104 -7.97 38.91 5.04
N PRO A 105 -8.92 38.01 4.76
CA PRO A 105 -9.16 36.87 5.63
C PRO A 105 -7.88 36.02 5.70
N PRO A 106 -7.51 35.53 6.89
CA PRO A 106 -6.34 34.68 7.05
C PRO A 106 -6.63 33.34 6.37
N VAL A 107 -6.03 33.15 5.20
CA VAL A 107 -5.83 31.82 4.61
C VAL A 107 -4.68 31.12 5.34
N LEU A 108 -4.51 29.81 5.13
CA LEU A 108 -3.53 28.89 5.76
C LEU A 108 -2.09 29.43 5.95
N GLN A 109 -1.74 30.55 5.36
CA GLN A 109 -0.43 31.17 5.38
C GLN A 109 -0.13 32.00 6.64
N ARG A 110 -1.14 32.57 7.32
CA ARG A 110 -0.88 33.44 8.49
C ARG A 110 -2.10 33.62 9.37
N ALA A 111 -2.20 32.80 10.41
CA ALA A 111 -3.10 33.07 11.51
C ALA A 111 -2.32 33.19 12.81
N LEU A 112 -2.53 34.30 13.52
CA LEU A 112 -1.85 34.59 14.79
C LEU A 112 -2.37 33.72 15.94
N GLU A 113 -3.65 33.36 15.90
CA GLU A 113 -4.35 32.69 17.00
C GLU A 113 -3.90 31.24 17.22
N ASP A 114 -3.68 30.47 16.15
CA ASP A 114 -3.39 29.03 16.24
C ASP A 114 -1.89 28.70 16.12
N LYS A 115 -1.01 29.69 16.25
CA LYS A 115 0.45 29.51 16.12
C LYS A 115 1.00 28.45 17.06
N GLY A 116 0.53 28.43 18.31
CA GLY A 116 0.98 27.47 19.32
C GLY A 116 0.55 26.03 19.00
N ALA A 117 -0.68 25.84 18.50
CA ALA A 117 -1.16 24.53 18.07
C ALA A 117 -0.43 24.04 16.81
N LEU A 118 -0.17 24.95 15.87
CA LEU A 118 0.59 24.66 14.66
C LEU A 118 2.04 24.31 14.97
N ALA A 119 2.70 25.02 15.90
CA ALA A 119 4.09 24.74 16.29
C ALA A 119 4.26 23.32 16.82
N LYS A 120 3.36 22.87 17.70
CA LYS A 120 3.36 21.50 18.23
C LYS A 120 3.17 20.45 17.13
N LEU A 121 2.28 20.72 16.16
CA LEU A 121 2.08 19.84 15.01
C LEU A 121 3.31 19.80 14.10
N VAL A 122 3.94 20.94 13.84
CA VAL A 122 5.15 21.03 13.02
C VAL A 122 6.30 20.27 13.65
N GLU A 123 6.50 20.41 14.97
CA GLU A 123 7.53 19.68 15.71
C GLU A 123 7.29 18.15 15.64
N ALA A 124 6.06 17.71 15.89
CA ALA A 124 5.68 16.30 15.80
C ALA A 124 5.85 15.73 14.38
N ILE A 125 5.57 16.52 13.34
CA ILE A 125 5.74 16.09 11.95
C ILE A 125 7.23 16.09 11.55
N SER A 126 8.00 17.09 11.98
CA SER A 126 9.44 17.19 11.63
C SER A 126 10.23 16.03 12.19
N THR A 127 10.01 15.68 13.46
CA THR A 127 10.66 14.53 14.11
C THR A 127 10.29 13.20 13.46
N ASN A 128 9.06 13.07 12.97
CA ASN A 128 8.62 11.85 12.30
C ASN A 128 9.12 11.72 10.86
N TYR A 129 9.32 12.81 10.12
CA TYR A 129 9.60 12.75 8.67
C TYR A 129 10.95 13.35 8.28
N ASN A 130 11.21 14.60 8.65
CA ASN A 130 12.40 15.31 8.20
C ASN A 130 13.66 14.76 8.89
N ASP A 131 13.60 14.58 10.20
CA ASP A 131 14.76 14.14 11.00
C ASP A 131 15.13 12.68 10.70
N ARG A 132 14.15 11.87 10.26
CA ARG A 132 14.32 10.46 9.88
C ARG A 132 14.45 10.23 8.37
N TYR A 133 14.64 11.30 7.58
CA TYR A 133 14.66 11.23 6.12
C TYR A 133 15.66 10.18 5.61
N ASP A 134 16.86 10.17 6.19
CA ASP A 134 17.96 9.28 5.82
C ASP A 134 17.68 7.79 6.12
N GLU A 135 16.89 7.51 7.16
CA GLU A 135 16.43 6.16 7.50
C GLU A 135 15.33 5.72 6.54
N ILE A 136 14.36 6.59 6.29
CA ILE A 136 13.23 6.34 5.39
C ILE A 136 13.73 6.12 3.95
N HIS A 137 14.72 6.89 3.52
CA HIS A 137 15.30 6.77 2.17
C HIS A 137 16.09 5.46 1.99
N ARG A 138 16.76 4.97 3.04
CA ARG A 138 17.51 3.69 3.00
C ARG A 138 16.64 2.47 3.29
N HIS A 139 15.46 2.65 3.90
CA HIS A 139 14.53 1.55 4.20
C HIS A 139 13.77 1.11 2.95
N TRP A 140 14.17 -0.02 2.38
CA TRP A 140 13.41 -0.69 1.34
C TRP A 140 12.34 -1.56 1.98
N GLY A 141 11.09 -1.09 1.95
CA GLY A 141 9.95 -1.83 2.47
C GLY A 141 9.63 -3.11 1.68
N GLY A 142 8.79 -3.96 2.24
CA GLY A 142 8.37 -5.23 1.63
C GLY A 142 9.01 -6.44 2.29
N ASN A 143 9.25 -7.51 1.52
CA ASN A 143 9.76 -8.80 2.01
C ASN A 143 8.88 -9.51 3.06
N VAL A 144 7.59 -9.20 3.13
CA VAL A 144 6.65 -9.87 4.02
C VAL A 144 6.18 -11.18 3.39
N LEU A 145 6.57 -12.30 3.99
CA LEU A 145 6.13 -13.63 3.59
C LEU A 145 4.62 -13.82 3.88
N GLY A 146 3.95 -14.59 3.04
CA GLY A 146 2.52 -14.87 3.21
C GLY A 146 2.23 -15.67 4.50
N PRO A 147 1.00 -15.56 5.07
CA PRO A 147 0.67 -16.15 6.38
C PRO A 147 0.93 -17.65 6.49
N LYS A 148 0.64 -18.40 5.42
CA LYS A 148 0.88 -19.86 5.37
C LYS A 148 2.37 -20.21 5.42
N SER A 149 3.21 -19.40 4.77
CA SER A 149 4.66 -19.60 4.77
C SER A 149 5.26 -19.27 6.14
N MET A 150 4.84 -18.14 6.73
CA MET A 150 5.23 -17.74 8.09
C MET A 150 4.85 -18.80 9.13
N ALA A 151 3.63 -19.34 9.08
CA ALA A 151 3.21 -20.39 9.99
C ALA A 151 4.05 -21.68 9.85
N ARG A 152 4.44 -22.03 8.62
CA ARG A 152 5.33 -23.18 8.38
C ARG A 152 6.73 -22.95 8.96
N ILE A 153 7.32 -21.78 8.73
CA ILE A 153 8.64 -21.41 9.28
C ILE A 153 8.60 -21.42 10.80
N ALA A 154 7.60 -20.79 11.41
CA ALA A 154 7.43 -20.76 12.87
C ALA A 154 7.27 -22.17 13.49
N LYS A 155 6.56 -23.08 12.82
CA LYS A 155 6.43 -24.47 13.28
C LYS A 155 7.78 -25.20 13.28
N LEU A 156 8.58 -24.98 12.24
CA LEU A 156 9.93 -25.56 12.12
C LEU A 156 10.89 -24.96 13.15
N GLU A 157 10.89 -23.65 13.33
CA GLU A 157 11.72 -22.98 14.36
C GLU A 157 11.36 -23.46 15.76
N LYS A 158 10.07 -23.60 16.08
CA LYS A 158 9.62 -24.12 17.37
C LYS A 158 10.06 -25.58 17.59
N ALA A 159 10.03 -26.41 16.55
CA ALA A 159 10.53 -27.78 16.64
C ALA A 159 12.05 -27.82 16.86
N LYS A 160 12.82 -27.03 16.09
CA LYS A 160 14.28 -26.88 16.27
C LYS A 160 14.64 -26.39 17.67
N ALA A 161 13.92 -25.39 18.19
CA ALA A 161 14.15 -24.85 19.53
C ALA A 161 13.92 -25.90 20.63
N LYS A 162 12.88 -26.73 20.49
CA LYS A 162 12.60 -27.85 21.40
C LYS A 162 13.70 -28.90 21.35
N GLU A 163 14.13 -29.30 20.17
CA GLU A 163 15.23 -30.27 20.03
C GLU A 163 16.54 -29.73 20.62
N LEU A 164 16.81 -28.44 20.44
CA LEU A 164 18.04 -27.80 20.95
C LEU A 164 18.01 -27.68 22.48
N THR A 165 16.83 -27.43 23.08
CA THR A 165 16.66 -27.46 24.54
C THR A 165 16.79 -28.86 25.12
N THR A 166 16.26 -29.88 24.46
CA THR A 166 16.40 -31.29 24.89
C THR A 166 17.82 -31.85 24.66
N LYS A 167 18.64 -31.19 23.82
CA LYS A 167 20.05 -31.58 23.59
C LYS A 167 21.04 -30.89 24.54
N LEU A 168 20.70 -29.72 25.07
CA LEU A 168 21.54 -28.94 25.98
C LEU A 168 21.19 -29.15 27.46
N GLY A 169 20.00 -29.67 27.76
CA GLY A 169 19.61 -30.15 29.09
C GLY A 169 19.77 -31.66 29.19
#